data_AF-A0ABD3X5D7-F1
#
_entry.id   AF-A0ABD3X5D7-F1
#
_cell.length_a   1.000
_cell.length_b   1.000
_cell.length_c   1.000
_cell.angle_alpha   90.00
_cell.angle_beta   90.00
_cell.angle_gamma   90.00
#
_symmetry.space_group_name_H-M   'P 1'
#
loop_
_entity.id
_entity.type
_entity.pdbx_description
1 polymer ?
#
loop_
_entity_poly.entity_id
_entity_poly.type
_entity_poly.pdbx_seq_one_letter_code
_entity_poly.pdbx_strand_id
1 'polypeptide(L)'
;MPAHCCCVGCNSRQQKGCETKFFRIPKDDMLRNKWIAALRRENWLPTDHTRICSKHFIKGCSSRDSGDPDFVPTIFSYTPVGKKNDYVLQAKVQWHQRLVERDYAKQKTIAAKALLSLRTFEESNVSGTSTQTDRCMCHTSTQTDIDVSLMQLILAINRQFKVQLDTLQKEKDVLLNDLAAHLHELNDVQCKNVELTKKLKAADDKNAILMKSFEQKSIEFKNMQDNDKKIKFYTGLPNSDTFLSLFEETCTHAKRHKTKLKHKDELLMTLIKLRRNLAMEDLAYRYDTTVSQVTKIFHRWLQALYIAVGGLVMWPESDEMELTEVFQNDSLRKVRCIIDCTEIFIERPSILKARAQTYFNYKRHNTVKVLVAISPTGAVIFLSPCWGGRVSDREITLKSGLLEKLLPGDTVLADRGFTMEEEFSFRGAKLMIPAFTKRRKQLSAKEVEESRFMSRARIHVERVIGRIKDFEILQGTLPLTLTKRPSCNTETTCDKILTVIGAIVNMNDPIL
;
A
#
# COMPACT_ATOMS: atom_id res chain seq x y z
N MET A 1 9.27 30.63 -60.39
CA MET A 1 7.97 31.03 -59.80
C MET A 1 8.10 31.07 -58.28
N PRO A 2 7.42 32.00 -57.57
CA PRO A 2 7.35 32.00 -56.11
C PRO A 2 6.56 30.78 -55.60
N ALA A 3 6.92 30.24 -54.44
CA ALA A 3 6.15 29.16 -53.82
C ALA A 3 4.75 29.63 -53.36
N HIS A 4 3.75 28.76 -53.51
CA HIS A 4 2.42 28.89 -52.90
C HIS A 4 2.17 27.72 -51.94
N CYS A 5 1.39 27.95 -50.89
CA CYS A 5 0.97 26.87 -49.99
C CYS A 5 -0.06 25.94 -50.67
N CYS A 6 0.05 24.63 -50.51
CA CYS A 6 -0.92 23.66 -51.04
C CYS A 6 -2.09 23.35 -50.11
N CYS A 7 -2.03 23.84 -48.86
CA CYS A 7 -3.08 23.66 -47.86
C CYS A 7 -4.38 24.37 -48.26
N VAL A 8 -5.51 23.67 -48.12
CA VAL A 8 -6.83 24.20 -48.46
C VAL A 8 -7.13 25.48 -47.65
N GLY A 9 -7.54 26.55 -48.32
CA GLY A 9 -7.82 27.85 -47.69
C GLY A 9 -6.60 28.67 -47.24
N CYS A 10 -5.36 28.29 -47.60
CA CYS A 10 -4.16 29.06 -47.24
C CYS A 10 -3.59 29.86 -48.43
N ASN A 11 -3.89 31.17 -48.44
CA ASN A 11 -3.42 32.11 -49.48
C ASN A 11 -1.96 32.58 -49.27
N SER A 12 -1.13 31.81 -48.56
CA SER A 12 0.26 32.18 -48.29
C SER A 12 1.13 31.92 -49.52
N ARG A 13 1.73 32.99 -50.06
CA ARG A 13 2.68 32.99 -51.18
C ARG A 13 4.03 33.56 -50.76
N GLN A 14 5.11 33.08 -51.37
CA GLN A 14 6.47 33.52 -51.09
C GLN A 14 6.72 34.93 -51.65
N GLN A 15 7.00 35.90 -50.77
CA GLN A 15 7.28 37.30 -51.13
C GLN A 15 8.59 37.74 -50.49
N LYS A 16 9.34 38.61 -51.19
CA LYS A 16 10.60 39.19 -50.70
C LYS A 16 10.30 40.06 -49.47
N GLY A 17 10.89 39.73 -48.32
CA GLY A 17 10.65 40.41 -47.05
C GLY A 17 9.60 39.77 -46.12
N CYS A 18 9.00 38.62 -46.48
CA CYS A 18 8.09 37.89 -45.58
C CYS A 18 8.79 36.71 -44.89
N GLU A 19 8.66 36.60 -43.57
CA GLU A 19 9.27 35.53 -42.74
C GLU A 19 8.63 34.14 -42.94
N THR A 20 7.54 34.04 -43.71
CA THR A 20 6.83 32.76 -43.92
C THR A 20 7.69 31.79 -44.73
N LYS A 21 8.26 30.79 -44.06
CA LYS A 21 9.06 29.70 -44.68
C LYS A 21 8.16 28.74 -45.45
N PHE A 22 8.69 28.10 -46.50
CA PHE A 22 7.96 27.15 -47.36
C PHE A 22 8.72 25.82 -47.46
N PHE A 23 8.15 24.78 -46.86
CA PHE A 23 8.74 23.44 -46.78
C PHE A 23 8.29 22.57 -47.95
N ARG A 24 9.18 21.73 -48.49
CA ARG A 24 8.79 20.65 -49.41
C ARG A 24 8.10 19.54 -48.61
N ILE A 25 7.18 18.82 -49.25
CA ILE A 25 6.70 17.55 -48.70
C ILE A 25 7.91 16.57 -48.65
N PRO A 26 8.13 15.82 -47.55
CA PRO A 26 9.26 14.91 -47.41
C PRO A 26 9.33 13.82 -48.48
N LYS A 27 10.55 13.29 -48.68
CA LYS A 27 10.83 12.13 -49.54
C LYS A 27 10.75 10.78 -48.80
N ASP A 28 10.77 10.78 -47.47
CA ASP A 28 10.51 9.57 -46.67
C ASP A 28 9.05 9.17 -46.81
N ASP A 29 8.77 7.92 -47.21
CA ASP A 29 7.40 7.49 -47.53
C ASP A 29 6.47 7.49 -46.32
N MET A 30 6.96 7.15 -45.12
CA MET A 30 6.12 7.14 -43.92
C MET A 30 5.65 8.57 -43.58
N LEU A 31 6.56 9.53 -43.62
CA LEU A 31 6.30 10.93 -43.34
C LEU A 31 5.52 11.62 -44.47
N ARG A 32 5.85 11.31 -45.72
CA ARG A 32 5.14 11.77 -46.92
C ARG A 32 3.67 11.37 -46.87
N ASN A 33 3.39 10.10 -46.57
CA ASN A 33 2.01 9.61 -46.48
C ASN A 33 1.25 10.26 -45.30
N LYS A 34 1.91 10.48 -44.15
CA LYS A 34 1.35 11.25 -43.02
C LYS A 34 1.01 12.69 -43.41
N TRP A 35 1.87 13.38 -44.18
CA TRP A 35 1.62 14.75 -44.65
C TRP A 35 0.49 14.81 -45.70
N ILE A 36 0.39 13.83 -46.60
CA ILE A 36 -0.70 13.73 -47.59
C ILE A 36 -2.04 13.49 -46.88
N ALA A 37 -2.09 12.54 -45.94
CA ALA A 37 -3.28 12.29 -45.13
C ALA A 37 -3.69 13.53 -44.31
N ALA A 38 -2.71 14.25 -43.74
CA ALA A 38 -2.94 15.50 -43.03
C ALA A 38 -3.53 16.60 -43.92
N LEU A 39 -3.24 16.64 -45.23
CA LEU A 39 -3.80 17.65 -46.14
C LEU A 39 -5.29 17.44 -46.50
N ARG A 40 -5.84 16.23 -46.27
CA ARG A 40 -7.25 15.87 -46.56
C ARG A 40 -7.75 16.27 -47.95
N ARG A 41 -6.94 16.03 -48.99
CA ARG A 41 -7.32 16.27 -50.39
C ARG A 41 -7.61 14.93 -51.08
N GLU A 42 -8.86 14.72 -51.47
CA GLU A 42 -9.27 13.54 -52.26
C GLU A 42 -8.64 13.59 -53.66
N ASN A 43 -8.31 12.42 -54.21
CA ASN A 43 -7.81 12.21 -55.58
C ASN A 43 -6.65 13.13 -56.00
N TRP A 44 -5.79 13.53 -55.05
CA TRP A 44 -4.69 14.46 -55.27
C TRP A 44 -3.37 13.91 -54.75
N LEU A 45 -2.31 14.05 -55.56
CA LEU A 45 -0.94 13.67 -55.22
C LEU A 45 0.01 14.88 -55.30
N PRO A 46 0.97 15.00 -54.37
CA PRO A 46 1.91 16.11 -54.38
C PRO A 46 3.04 15.94 -55.40
N THR A 47 3.39 17.04 -56.06
CA THR A 47 4.53 17.17 -56.98
C THR A 47 5.78 17.71 -56.28
N ASP A 48 6.95 17.59 -56.91
CA ASP A 48 8.22 18.17 -56.41
C ASP A 48 8.21 19.70 -56.21
N HIS A 49 7.21 20.39 -56.76
CA HIS A 49 6.99 21.84 -56.60
C HIS A 49 5.99 22.19 -55.48
N THR A 50 5.31 21.20 -54.90
CA THR A 50 4.30 21.39 -53.85
C THR A 50 4.94 21.80 -52.53
N ARG A 51 4.40 22.84 -51.87
CA ARG A 51 4.93 23.40 -50.61
C ARG A 51 3.86 23.60 -49.55
N ILE A 52 4.26 23.45 -48.28
CA ILE A 52 3.46 23.84 -47.12
C ILE A 52 4.18 25.00 -46.42
N CYS A 53 3.46 26.06 -46.04
CA CYS A 53 4.06 27.21 -45.36
C CYS A 53 4.18 27.00 -43.83
N SER A 54 5.05 27.77 -43.18
CA SER A 54 5.33 27.67 -41.73
C SER A 54 4.09 27.75 -40.84
N LYS A 55 3.03 28.45 -41.27
CA LYS A 55 1.77 28.64 -40.52
C LYS A 55 0.98 27.36 -40.25
N HIS A 56 1.37 26.23 -40.86
CA HIS A 56 0.77 24.91 -40.62
C HIS A 56 1.48 24.10 -39.52
N PHE A 57 2.56 24.65 -38.96
CA PHE A 57 3.44 24.09 -37.94
C PHE A 57 3.43 24.99 -36.68
N ILE A 58 3.52 24.40 -35.50
CA ILE A 58 3.38 25.01 -34.16
C ILE A 58 4.62 25.86 -33.81
N LYS A 59 5.82 25.32 -33.99
CA LYS A 59 7.13 25.99 -33.92
C LYS A 59 7.46 26.74 -35.22
N GLY A 60 6.63 26.62 -36.25
CA GLY A 60 6.82 27.25 -37.57
C GLY A 60 7.86 26.55 -38.47
N CYS A 61 8.34 25.36 -38.10
CA CYS A 61 9.33 24.59 -38.86
C CYS A 61 8.99 23.10 -38.90
N SER A 62 9.16 22.45 -40.06
CA SER A 62 8.95 21.00 -40.20
C SER A 62 10.09 20.21 -39.55
N SER A 63 9.76 19.28 -38.65
CA SER A 63 10.76 18.37 -38.07
C SER A 63 10.92 17.06 -38.85
N ARG A 64 12.02 16.36 -38.62
CA ARG A 64 12.25 14.96 -39.02
C ARG A 64 12.19 13.97 -37.85
N ASP A 65 12.24 14.46 -36.62
CA ASP A 65 12.04 13.63 -35.43
C ASP A 65 10.55 13.30 -35.28
N SER A 66 10.23 12.01 -35.12
CA SER A 66 8.87 11.52 -34.90
C SER A 66 8.26 11.92 -33.54
N GLY A 67 9.09 12.31 -32.57
CA GLY A 67 8.67 12.84 -31.27
C GLY A 67 8.36 14.34 -31.27
N ASP A 68 8.69 15.08 -32.34
CA ASP A 68 8.46 16.51 -32.44
C ASP A 68 6.99 16.83 -32.79
N PRO A 69 6.34 17.83 -32.15
CA PRO A 69 4.96 18.20 -32.46
C PRO A 69 4.74 18.59 -33.93
N ASP A 70 5.79 19.06 -34.61
CA ASP A 70 5.84 19.48 -36.02
C ASP A 70 6.46 18.45 -36.98
N PHE A 71 6.54 17.19 -36.57
CA PHE A 71 6.77 16.08 -37.49
C PHE A 71 5.72 16.05 -38.62
N VAL A 72 4.48 16.42 -38.32
CA VAL A 72 3.37 16.51 -39.30
C VAL A 72 2.66 17.86 -39.15
N PRO A 73 2.41 18.61 -40.24
CA PRO A 73 1.62 19.85 -40.18
C PRO A 73 0.25 19.55 -39.57
N THR A 74 -0.17 20.39 -38.62
CA THR A 74 -1.36 20.14 -37.77
C THR A 74 -2.37 21.29 -37.79
N ILE A 75 -1.95 22.50 -38.17
CA ILE A 75 -2.80 23.71 -38.14
C ILE A 75 -3.42 23.91 -39.53
N PHE A 76 -4.76 23.83 -39.66
CA PHE A 76 -5.46 23.97 -40.95
C PHE A 76 -6.79 24.72 -40.83
N SER A 77 -7.29 25.23 -41.96
CA SER A 77 -8.54 26.01 -42.08
C SER A 77 -9.79 25.25 -41.60
N TYR A 78 -9.90 23.97 -41.94
CA TYR A 78 -10.98 23.07 -41.47
C TYR A 78 -10.80 22.63 -40.00
N THR A 79 -9.75 23.09 -39.31
CA THR A 79 -9.49 22.85 -37.89
C THR A 79 -9.74 24.17 -37.14
N PRO A 80 -11.01 24.57 -36.92
CA PRO A 80 -11.34 25.92 -36.45
C PRO A 80 -10.67 26.23 -35.11
N VAL A 81 -10.05 27.41 -35.03
CA VAL A 81 -9.27 27.85 -33.86
C VAL A 81 -10.20 28.36 -32.75
N GLY A 82 -10.93 27.45 -32.14
CA GLY A 82 -11.68 27.67 -30.90
C GLY A 82 -10.92 27.17 -29.67
N LYS A 83 -11.32 27.62 -28.47
CA LYS A 83 -10.65 27.31 -27.17
C LYS A 83 -10.39 25.82 -26.89
N LYS A 84 -11.09 24.89 -27.56
CA LYS A 84 -10.85 23.44 -27.44
C LYS A 84 -9.61 22.94 -28.19
N ASN A 85 -9.21 23.58 -29.30
CA ASN A 85 -8.09 23.11 -30.13
C ASN A 85 -6.74 23.63 -29.67
N ASP A 86 -6.69 24.80 -29.02
CA ASP A 86 -5.47 25.34 -28.39
C ASP A 86 -4.92 24.36 -27.34
N TYR A 87 -5.78 23.81 -26.48
CA TYR A 87 -5.45 22.73 -25.54
C TYR A 87 -4.81 21.49 -26.23
N VAL A 88 -5.24 21.12 -27.44
CA VAL A 88 -4.69 19.97 -28.18
C VAL A 88 -3.28 20.27 -28.71
N LEU A 89 -3.01 21.51 -29.14
CA LEU A 89 -1.67 21.94 -29.56
C LEU A 89 -0.73 22.06 -28.35
N GLN A 90 -1.21 22.61 -27.23
CA GLN A 90 -0.46 22.68 -25.97
C GLN A 90 -0.13 21.28 -25.42
N ALA A 91 -1.09 20.35 -25.44
CA ALA A 91 -0.87 18.96 -25.03
C ALA A 91 0.20 18.25 -25.89
N LYS A 92 0.25 18.52 -27.21
CA LYS A 92 1.32 18.06 -28.10
C LYS A 92 2.70 18.57 -27.67
N VAL A 93 2.81 19.86 -27.31
CA VAL A 93 4.09 20.46 -26.87
C VAL A 93 4.54 19.89 -25.51
N GLN A 94 3.64 19.82 -24.53
CA GLN A 94 3.90 19.23 -23.21
C GLN A 94 4.27 17.74 -23.28
N TRP A 95 3.79 17.02 -24.27
CA TRP A 95 4.10 15.62 -24.52
C TRP A 95 5.48 15.42 -25.17
N HIS A 96 5.88 16.30 -26.08
CA HIS A 96 7.26 16.34 -26.60
C HIS A 96 8.28 16.70 -25.52
N GLN A 97 7.93 17.62 -24.62
CA GLN A 97 8.78 17.93 -23.47
C GLN A 97 8.97 16.71 -22.56
N ARG A 98 7.90 15.96 -22.25
CA ARG A 98 7.98 14.69 -21.51
C ARG A 98 8.84 13.61 -22.20
N LEU A 99 8.89 13.58 -23.53
CA LEU A 99 9.78 12.68 -24.28
C LEU A 99 11.26 13.02 -24.03
N VAL A 100 11.61 14.30 -24.04
CA VAL A 100 12.98 14.78 -23.77
C VAL A 100 13.36 14.53 -22.29
N GLU A 101 12.45 14.79 -21.36
CA GLU A 101 12.65 14.55 -19.92
C GLU A 101 12.89 13.06 -19.61
N ARG A 102 12.13 12.14 -20.25
CA ARG A 102 12.36 10.69 -20.15
C ARG A 102 13.77 10.27 -20.57
N ASP A 103 14.22 10.76 -21.71
CA ASP A 103 15.48 10.27 -22.30
C ASP A 103 16.71 10.82 -21.54
N TYR A 104 16.56 11.92 -20.80
CA TYR A 104 17.52 12.37 -19.78
C TYR A 104 17.51 11.49 -18.51
N ALA A 105 16.33 11.07 -18.03
CA ALA A 105 16.20 10.24 -16.82
C ALA A 105 16.88 8.85 -16.94
N LYS A 106 16.87 8.26 -18.14
CA LYS A 106 17.60 7.02 -18.47
C LYS A 106 19.09 7.14 -18.15
N GLN A 107 19.75 8.15 -18.73
CA GLN A 107 21.19 8.39 -18.61
C GLN A 107 21.65 8.51 -17.14
N LYS A 108 20.83 9.15 -16.30
CA LYS A 108 21.10 9.33 -14.86
C LYS A 108 21.07 8.01 -14.07
N THR A 109 20.19 7.08 -14.45
CA THR A 109 19.99 5.81 -13.71
C THR A 109 21.17 4.85 -13.89
N ILE A 110 21.73 4.80 -15.10
CA ILE A 110 22.89 3.97 -15.45
C ILE A 110 24.11 4.33 -14.58
N ALA A 111 24.36 5.63 -14.37
CA ALA A 111 25.47 6.11 -13.53
C ALA A 111 25.32 5.74 -12.05
N ALA A 112 24.10 5.68 -11.52
CA ALA A 112 23.85 5.40 -10.11
C ALA A 112 24.14 3.94 -9.72
N LYS A 113 23.75 2.96 -10.58
CA LYS A 113 23.98 1.52 -10.31
C LYS A 113 25.48 1.20 -10.12
N ALA A 114 26.38 1.91 -10.80
CA ALA A 114 27.82 1.68 -10.73
C ALA A 114 28.47 2.03 -9.37
N LEU A 115 27.84 2.91 -8.57
CA LEU A 115 28.43 3.43 -7.32
C LEU A 115 28.13 2.57 -6.08
N LEU A 116 27.10 1.71 -6.11
CA LEU A 116 26.71 0.93 -4.92
C LEU A 116 27.59 -0.30 -4.66
N SER A 117 28.32 -0.81 -5.66
CA SER A 117 29.05 -2.10 -5.57
C SER A 117 30.35 -2.07 -4.73
N LEU A 118 30.56 -1.08 -3.86
CA LEU A 118 31.89 -0.73 -3.33
C LEU A 118 31.98 -0.60 -1.78
N ARG A 119 31.01 -1.05 -0.97
CA ARG A 119 30.82 -0.45 0.37
C ARG A 119 30.36 -1.29 1.60
N THR A 120 30.66 -2.59 1.74
CA THR A 120 30.09 -3.41 2.86
C THR A 120 31.05 -4.37 3.59
N PHE A 121 31.44 -4.03 4.84
CA PHE A 121 32.04 -4.79 5.99
C PHE A 121 32.05 -3.85 7.25
N GLU A 122 32.29 -4.16 8.54
CA GLU A 122 32.67 -5.36 9.36
C GLU A 122 32.29 -5.11 10.86
N GLU A 123 32.30 -6.11 11.78
CA GLU A 123 31.62 -5.98 13.12
C GLU A 123 32.23 -6.71 14.39
N SER A 124 32.24 -6.03 15.58
CA SER A 124 31.82 -6.48 16.99
C SER A 124 32.67 -7.37 18.02
N ASN A 125 32.54 -7.18 19.40
CA ASN A 125 32.79 -8.13 20.60
C ASN A 125 32.64 -7.59 22.12
N VAL A 126 32.64 -8.43 23.23
CA VAL A 126 32.30 -8.14 24.73
C VAL A 126 32.68 -9.32 25.77
N SER A 127 32.72 -9.41 27.16
CA SER A 127 33.05 -8.66 28.47
C SER A 127 33.09 -9.58 29.80
N GLY A 128 33.29 -9.15 31.11
CA GLY A 128 33.29 -10.02 32.40
C GLY A 128 33.45 -9.44 33.90
N THR A 129 33.21 -10.19 35.08
CA THR A 129 33.07 -9.76 36.59
C THR A 129 33.31 -10.79 37.83
N SER A 130 33.26 -10.46 39.20
CA SER A 130 33.40 -11.35 40.48
C SER A 130 33.08 -10.83 42.01
N THR A 131 33.08 -11.63 43.16
CA THR A 131 32.75 -11.35 44.69
C THR A 131 33.31 -12.40 45.81
N GLN A 132 33.18 -12.56 47.21
CA GLN A 132 32.67 -11.96 48.56
C GLN A 132 33.27 -12.50 50.00
N THR A 133 32.57 -12.57 51.23
CA THR A 133 33.06 -12.74 52.73
C THR A 133 32.38 -13.83 53.71
N ASP A 134 32.37 -14.03 55.10
CA ASP A 134 32.50 -13.28 56.46
C ASP A 134 32.77 -14.07 57.89
N ARG A 135 32.24 -13.71 59.15
CA ARG A 135 32.75 -13.96 60.63
C ARG A 135 31.84 -14.61 61.85
N CYS A 136 32.02 -14.40 63.23
CA CYS A 136 31.37 -15.12 64.48
C CYS A 136 31.38 -14.49 66.02
N MET A 137 30.89 -15.13 67.17
CA MET A 137 30.51 -14.60 68.62
C MET A 137 30.60 -15.50 70.00
N CYS A 138 30.24 -15.07 71.31
CA CYS A 138 30.28 -15.80 72.70
C CYS A 138 29.41 -15.30 74.02
N HIS A 139 29.53 -15.79 75.35
CA HIS A 139 28.57 -15.65 76.58
C HIS A 139 28.96 -15.80 78.18
N THR A 140 28.13 -15.26 79.17
CA THR A 140 27.70 -15.59 80.67
C THR A 140 28.61 -15.75 81.99
N SER A 141 28.23 -15.83 83.35
CA SER A 141 27.23 -15.26 84.40
C SER A 141 27.24 -15.80 85.94
N THR A 142 26.72 -15.08 87.02
CA THR A 142 26.12 -15.48 88.42
C THR A 142 26.67 -15.08 89.88
N GLN A 143 26.13 -15.67 91.02
CA GLN A 143 25.77 -15.07 92.37
C GLN A 143 25.98 -15.97 93.66
N THR A 144 25.87 -15.41 94.90
CA THR A 144 25.75 -16.13 96.21
C THR A 144 24.91 -15.37 97.29
N ASP A 145 24.24 -16.05 98.25
CA ASP A 145 23.20 -15.48 99.18
C ASP A 145 23.15 -16.06 100.64
N ILE A 146 22.33 -15.48 101.54
CA ILE A 146 22.08 -15.84 102.99
C ILE A 146 20.67 -15.28 103.43
N ASP A 147 19.93 -15.51 104.54
CA ASP A 147 20.12 -15.95 105.97
C ASP A 147 18.99 -16.93 106.46
N VAL A 148 18.80 -17.11 107.79
CA VAL A 148 17.88 -18.08 108.46
C VAL A 148 17.16 -17.54 109.73
N SER A 149 17.73 -16.63 110.52
CA SER A 149 17.71 -16.76 112.01
C SER A 149 16.39 -16.52 112.81
N LEU A 150 15.31 -16.02 112.23
CA LEU A 150 14.09 -15.51 112.92
C LEU A 150 13.07 -16.60 113.42
N MET A 151 13.54 -17.85 113.62
CA MET A 151 12.81 -19.04 113.16
C MET A 151 11.43 -19.36 113.78
N GLN A 152 11.10 -19.02 115.03
CA GLN A 152 9.80 -19.43 115.63
C GLN A 152 8.61 -18.52 115.31
N LEU A 153 8.80 -17.19 115.29
CA LEU A 153 7.79 -16.28 114.73
C LEU A 153 7.67 -16.54 113.21
N ILE A 154 8.81 -16.78 112.56
CA ILE A 154 8.88 -17.32 111.20
C ILE A 154 8.06 -18.62 111.06
N LEU A 155 8.00 -19.55 112.00
CA LEU A 155 7.26 -20.81 111.80
C LEU A 155 5.73 -20.62 111.75
N ALA A 156 5.17 -19.67 112.50
CA ALA A 156 3.75 -19.32 112.42
C ALA A 156 3.45 -18.52 111.14
N ILE A 157 4.26 -17.48 110.88
CA ILE A 157 4.18 -16.65 109.67
C ILE A 157 4.40 -17.50 108.41
N ASN A 158 5.32 -18.47 108.43
CA ASN A 158 5.57 -19.43 107.35
C ASN A 158 4.44 -20.43 107.18
N ARG A 159 3.61 -20.74 108.18
CA ARG A 159 2.39 -21.53 107.93
C ARG A 159 1.37 -20.73 107.13
N GLN A 160 1.18 -19.46 107.49
CA GLN A 160 0.26 -18.57 106.79
C GLN A 160 0.77 -18.21 105.38
N PHE A 161 2.04 -17.81 105.26
CA PHE A 161 2.72 -17.64 103.98
C PHE A 161 2.76 -18.94 103.18
N LYS A 162 2.96 -20.13 103.78
CA LYS A 162 2.94 -21.39 103.02
C LYS A 162 1.56 -21.66 102.43
N VAL A 163 0.47 -21.40 103.15
CA VAL A 163 -0.88 -21.51 102.55
C VAL A 163 -1.06 -20.52 101.39
N GLN A 164 -0.59 -19.28 101.54
CA GLN A 164 -0.61 -18.31 100.43
C GLN A 164 0.30 -18.73 99.26
N LEU A 165 1.47 -19.27 99.55
CA LEU A 165 2.47 -19.71 98.57
C LEU A 165 1.99 -20.96 97.84
N ASP A 166 1.42 -21.95 98.53
CA ASP A 166 0.77 -23.13 97.93
C ASP A 166 -0.45 -22.72 97.06
N THR A 167 -1.12 -21.60 97.37
CA THR A 167 -2.21 -21.04 96.55
C THR A 167 -1.66 -20.34 95.30
N LEU A 168 -0.67 -19.46 95.47
CA LEU A 168 0.06 -18.80 94.38
C LEU A 168 0.78 -19.81 93.47
N GLN A 169 1.24 -20.94 94.01
CA GLN A 169 1.82 -22.04 93.25
C GLN A 169 0.78 -22.64 92.30
N LYS A 170 -0.45 -22.90 92.78
CA LYS A 170 -1.56 -23.39 91.95
C LYS A 170 -1.98 -22.38 90.89
N GLU A 171 -2.09 -21.10 91.25
CA GLU A 171 -2.41 -20.03 90.28
C GLU A 171 -1.32 -19.94 89.19
N LYS A 172 -0.04 -19.99 89.58
CA LYS A 172 1.10 -20.06 88.67
C LYS A 172 1.07 -21.31 87.79
N ASP A 173 0.73 -22.48 88.34
CA ASP A 173 0.70 -23.73 87.58
C ASP A 173 -0.46 -23.75 86.57
N VAL A 174 -1.62 -23.16 86.90
CA VAL A 174 -2.70 -22.93 85.93
C VAL A 174 -2.23 -21.98 84.82
N LEU A 175 -1.68 -20.82 85.18
CA LEU A 175 -1.16 -19.84 84.22
C LEU A 175 -0.04 -20.39 83.33
N LEU A 176 0.79 -21.33 83.82
CA LEU A 176 1.80 -22.03 83.03
C LEU A 176 1.18 -22.98 82.00
N ASN A 177 0.09 -23.68 82.36
CA ASN A 177 -0.63 -24.54 81.42
C ASN A 177 -1.35 -23.71 80.34
N ASP A 178 -2.01 -22.61 80.71
CA ASP A 178 -2.67 -21.69 79.76
C ASP A 178 -1.64 -21.05 78.81
N LEU A 179 -0.47 -20.63 79.34
CA LEU A 179 0.64 -20.11 78.53
C LEU A 179 1.19 -21.16 77.56
N ALA A 180 1.31 -22.43 77.99
CA ALA A 180 1.74 -23.53 77.12
C ALA A 180 0.71 -23.82 76.01
N ALA A 181 -0.59 -23.76 76.31
CA ALA A 181 -1.65 -23.90 75.32
C ALA A 181 -1.62 -22.78 74.27
N HIS A 182 -1.52 -21.51 74.71
CA HIS A 182 -1.40 -20.38 73.79
C HIS A 182 -0.09 -20.37 72.98
N LEU A 183 1.03 -20.86 73.53
CA LEU A 183 2.27 -21.06 72.77
C LEU A 183 2.10 -22.12 71.67
N HIS A 184 1.39 -23.21 71.95
CA HIS A 184 1.08 -24.22 70.94
C HIS A 184 0.19 -23.64 69.84
N GLU A 185 -0.88 -22.92 70.19
CA GLU A 185 -1.80 -22.29 69.25
C GLU A 185 -1.10 -21.24 68.36
N LEU A 186 -0.24 -20.40 68.94
CA LEU A 186 0.60 -19.44 68.20
C LEU A 186 1.51 -20.14 67.19
N ASN A 187 2.17 -21.23 67.58
CA ASN A 187 3.02 -22.00 66.66
C ASN A 187 2.20 -22.63 65.53
N ASP A 188 0.98 -23.10 65.81
CA ASP A 188 0.07 -23.69 64.83
C ASP A 188 -0.43 -22.63 63.82
N VAL A 189 -0.75 -21.42 64.28
CA VAL A 189 -1.07 -20.25 63.45
C VAL A 189 0.15 -19.82 62.62
N GLN A 190 1.35 -19.84 63.19
CA GLN A 190 2.58 -19.50 62.47
C GLN A 190 2.89 -20.50 61.35
N CYS A 191 2.71 -21.80 61.58
CA CYS A 191 2.80 -22.83 60.55
C CYS A 191 1.79 -22.60 59.41
N LYS A 192 0.53 -22.29 59.73
CA LYS A 192 -0.52 -21.95 58.75
C LYS A 192 -0.17 -20.71 57.93
N ASN A 193 0.38 -19.66 58.57
CA ASN A 193 0.85 -18.45 57.88
C ASN A 193 2.02 -18.72 56.92
N VAL A 194 2.97 -19.60 57.28
CA VAL A 194 4.06 -20.04 56.39
C VAL A 194 3.53 -20.85 55.20
N GLU A 195 2.48 -21.65 55.38
CA GLU A 195 1.86 -22.37 54.26
C GLU A 195 1.04 -21.43 53.35
N LEU A 196 0.29 -20.49 53.92
CA LEU A 196 -0.49 -19.50 53.17
C LEU A 196 0.40 -18.55 52.36
N THR A 197 1.52 -18.08 52.91
CA THR A 197 2.47 -17.23 52.15
C THR A 197 3.16 -17.99 51.01
N LYS A 198 3.45 -19.29 51.18
CA LYS A 198 3.91 -20.15 50.07
C LYS A 198 2.85 -20.31 48.98
N LYS A 199 1.58 -20.53 49.36
CA LYS A 199 0.45 -20.65 48.43
C LYS A 199 0.19 -19.34 47.67
N LEU A 200 0.26 -18.19 48.35
CA LEU A 200 0.12 -16.86 47.74
C LEU A 200 1.20 -16.63 46.69
N LYS A 201 2.48 -16.82 47.05
CA LYS A 201 3.59 -16.64 46.09
C LYS A 201 3.45 -17.54 44.86
N ALA A 202 3.08 -18.82 45.05
CA ALA A 202 2.85 -19.74 43.93
C ALA A 202 1.66 -19.33 43.03
N ALA A 203 0.65 -18.64 43.59
CA ALA A 203 -0.44 -18.06 42.81
C ALA A 203 0.02 -16.82 42.03
N ASP A 204 0.83 -15.94 42.64
CA ASP A 204 1.38 -14.77 41.98
C ASP A 204 2.35 -15.13 40.84
N ASP A 205 3.25 -16.09 41.06
CA ASP A 205 4.14 -16.63 40.02
C ASP A 205 3.32 -17.19 38.83
N LYS A 206 2.23 -17.92 39.12
CA LYS A 206 1.31 -18.45 38.10
C LYS A 206 0.53 -17.35 37.38
N ASN A 207 0.09 -16.32 38.09
CA ASN A 207 -0.58 -15.15 37.51
C ASN A 207 0.35 -14.38 36.57
N ALA A 208 1.62 -14.18 36.94
CA ALA A 208 2.62 -13.55 36.08
C ALA A 208 2.86 -14.33 34.77
N ILE A 209 2.94 -15.67 34.84
CA ILE A 209 3.05 -16.53 33.66
C ILE A 209 1.80 -16.43 32.77
N LEU A 210 0.60 -16.44 33.36
CA LEU A 210 -0.67 -16.31 32.63
C LEU A 210 -0.80 -14.94 31.94
N MET A 211 -0.47 -13.85 32.64
CA MET A 211 -0.48 -12.49 32.08
C MET A 211 0.49 -12.37 30.90
N LYS A 212 1.72 -12.91 31.03
CA LYS A 212 2.69 -12.95 29.92
C LYS A 212 2.19 -13.76 28.72
N SER A 213 1.52 -14.90 28.94
CA SER A 213 0.91 -15.71 27.88
C SER A 213 -0.29 -15.03 27.22
N PHE A 214 -1.05 -14.21 27.97
CA PHE A 214 -2.15 -13.42 27.44
C PHE A 214 -1.64 -12.23 26.61
N GLU A 215 -0.64 -11.50 27.10
CA GLU A 215 0.00 -10.41 26.36
C GLU A 215 0.56 -10.87 25.01
N GLN A 216 1.23 -12.02 24.95
CA GLN A 216 1.76 -12.58 23.69
C GLN A 216 0.69 -12.92 22.65
N LYS A 217 -0.58 -13.05 23.07
CA LYS A 217 -1.75 -13.32 22.20
C LYS A 217 -2.44 -12.04 21.74
N SER A 218 -2.12 -10.86 22.29
CA SER A 218 -2.71 -9.59 21.84
C SER A 218 -2.25 -9.21 20.42
N ILE A 219 -3.10 -8.47 19.71
CA ILE A 219 -2.86 -8.04 18.31
C ILE A 219 -2.11 -6.69 18.31
N GLU A 220 -1.00 -6.65 19.05
CA GLU A 220 -0.03 -5.55 19.06
C GLU A 220 1.14 -5.89 18.12
N PHE A 221 1.74 -4.86 17.50
CA PHE A 221 2.90 -5.02 16.62
C PHE A 221 4.09 -5.69 17.34
N LYS A 222 4.27 -5.41 18.65
CA LYS A 222 5.28 -6.03 19.51
C LYS A 222 5.24 -7.57 19.50
N ASN A 223 4.06 -8.16 19.24
CA ASN A 223 3.83 -9.61 19.24
C ASN A 223 3.83 -10.19 17.81
N MET A 224 4.17 -9.41 16.80
CA MET A 224 4.18 -9.82 15.38
C MET A 224 5.51 -9.54 14.69
N GLN A 225 6.28 -8.56 15.17
CA GLN A 225 7.54 -8.11 14.59
C GLN A 225 8.57 -9.23 14.35
N ASP A 226 8.58 -10.29 15.16
CA ASP A 226 9.54 -11.39 15.03
C ASP A 226 9.00 -12.56 14.16
N ASN A 227 7.93 -12.32 13.38
CA ASN A 227 7.27 -13.36 12.58
C ASN A 227 6.66 -12.80 11.29
N ASP A 228 7.47 -12.79 10.22
CA ASP A 228 7.05 -12.27 8.90
C ASP A 228 5.85 -12.99 8.31
N LYS A 229 5.66 -14.29 8.59
CA LYS A 229 4.46 -15.03 8.15
C LYS A 229 3.19 -14.46 8.80
N LYS A 230 3.28 -14.03 10.07
CA LYS A 230 2.21 -13.34 10.81
C LYS A 230 2.00 -11.92 10.26
N ILE A 231 3.06 -11.16 9.98
CA ILE A 231 2.97 -9.84 9.33
C ILE A 231 2.31 -9.95 7.94
N LYS A 232 2.76 -10.85 7.06
CA LYS A 232 2.24 -11.05 5.70
C LYS A 232 0.79 -11.54 5.70
N PHE A 233 0.41 -12.40 6.64
CA PHE A 233 -0.98 -12.79 6.85
C PHE A 233 -1.88 -11.60 7.25
N TYR A 234 -1.49 -10.84 8.28
CA TYR A 234 -2.32 -9.78 8.84
C TYR A 234 -2.32 -8.47 8.05
N THR A 235 -1.25 -8.14 7.33
CA THR A 235 -1.08 -6.82 6.67
C THR A 235 -0.94 -6.89 5.15
N GLY A 236 -0.47 -8.02 4.61
CA GLY A 236 -0.09 -8.14 3.20
C GLY A 236 1.30 -7.59 2.86
N LEU A 237 2.07 -7.09 3.83
CA LEU A 237 3.48 -6.70 3.65
C LEU A 237 4.40 -7.92 3.75
N PRO A 238 5.58 -7.95 3.09
CA PRO A 238 6.42 -9.14 3.04
C PRO A 238 7.03 -9.50 4.41
N ASN A 239 7.47 -8.51 5.19
CA ASN A 239 8.18 -8.68 6.45
C ASN A 239 7.98 -7.51 7.43
N SER A 240 8.52 -7.65 8.64
CA SER A 240 8.50 -6.64 9.71
C SER A 240 9.18 -5.32 9.32
N ASP A 241 10.34 -5.38 8.65
CA ASP A 241 11.10 -4.18 8.26
C ASP A 241 10.31 -3.30 7.28
N THR A 242 9.62 -3.90 6.31
CA THR A 242 8.75 -3.15 5.38
C THR A 242 7.59 -2.48 6.11
N PHE A 243 7.07 -3.07 7.19
CA PHE A 243 6.10 -2.39 8.07
C PHE A 243 6.73 -1.20 8.80
N LEU A 244 7.98 -1.31 9.26
CA LEU A 244 8.70 -0.23 9.95
C LEU A 244 8.98 0.96 9.01
N SER A 245 9.53 0.71 7.82
CA SER A 245 9.76 1.76 6.82
C SER A 245 8.44 2.39 6.34
N LEU A 246 7.38 1.59 6.15
CA LEU A 246 6.05 2.11 5.85
C LEU A 246 5.53 3.00 6.97
N PHE A 247 5.69 2.60 8.24
CA PHE A 247 5.28 3.37 9.41
C PHE A 247 6.02 4.71 9.49
N GLU A 248 7.33 4.72 9.26
CA GLU A 248 8.15 5.93 9.31
C GLU A 248 7.72 6.96 8.26
N GLU A 249 7.55 6.54 7.00
CA GLU A 249 7.09 7.39 5.90
C GLU A 249 5.65 7.92 6.14
N THR A 250 4.76 7.08 6.70
CA THR A 250 3.32 7.41 6.83
C THR A 250 2.93 8.13 8.11
N CYS A 251 3.67 7.98 9.22
CA CYS A 251 3.29 8.53 10.53
C CYS A 251 3.25 10.06 10.56
N THR A 252 4.08 10.72 9.75
CA THR A 252 4.13 12.18 9.56
C THR A 252 2.79 12.75 9.10
N HIS A 253 2.10 12.02 8.21
CA HIS A 253 0.78 12.36 7.68
C HIS A 253 -0.37 11.93 8.62
N ALA A 254 -0.16 10.91 9.46
CA ALA A 254 -1.17 10.29 10.32
C ALA A 254 -1.44 11.06 11.65
N LYS A 255 -1.51 12.39 11.61
CA LYS A 255 -1.59 13.30 12.79
C LYS A 255 -2.29 12.71 14.02
N ARG A 256 -1.50 12.47 15.08
CA ARG A 256 -1.95 11.76 16.28
C ARG A 256 -3.04 12.54 17.04
N HIS A 257 -4.00 11.80 17.58
CA HIS A 257 -5.03 12.30 18.48
C HIS A 257 -4.95 11.53 19.81
N LYS A 258 -5.62 12.02 20.87
CA LYS A 258 -5.72 11.30 22.15
C LYS A 258 -6.42 9.95 21.94
N THR A 259 -5.64 8.87 21.96
CA THR A 259 -6.01 7.47 21.70
C THR A 259 -5.26 6.58 22.67
N LYS A 260 -5.87 5.46 23.11
CA LYS A 260 -5.18 4.46 23.96
C LYS A 260 -4.08 3.72 23.18
N LEU A 261 -4.28 3.51 21.87
CA LEU A 261 -3.42 2.69 21.02
C LEU A 261 -2.04 3.33 20.82
N LYS A 262 -1.01 2.48 20.69
CA LYS A 262 0.31 2.90 20.23
C LYS A 262 0.23 3.20 18.72
N HIS A 263 1.04 4.13 18.24
CA HIS A 263 0.89 4.62 16.87
C HIS A 263 1.16 3.53 15.81
N LYS A 264 2.08 2.59 16.06
CA LYS A 264 2.28 1.39 15.22
C LYS A 264 1.05 0.48 15.22
N ASP A 265 0.36 0.30 16.35
CA ASP A 265 -0.83 -0.54 16.44
C ASP A 265 -2.04 0.07 15.70
N GLU A 266 -2.13 1.41 15.62
CA GLU A 266 -3.13 2.09 14.80
C GLU A 266 -2.96 1.83 13.29
N LEU A 267 -1.71 1.79 12.80
CA LEU A 267 -1.38 1.39 11.43
C LEU A 267 -1.67 -0.11 11.22
N LEU A 268 -1.24 -0.96 12.15
CA LEU A 268 -1.48 -2.41 12.11
C LEU A 268 -2.99 -2.72 12.02
N MET A 269 -3.82 -2.10 12.84
CA MET A 269 -5.29 -2.22 12.78
C MET A 269 -5.84 -1.79 11.41
N THR A 270 -5.28 -0.75 10.81
CA THR A 270 -5.70 -0.25 9.49
C THR A 270 -5.33 -1.23 8.38
N LEU A 271 -4.11 -1.76 8.39
CA LEU A 271 -3.66 -2.80 7.43
C LEU A 271 -4.43 -4.11 7.61
N ILE A 272 -4.74 -4.51 8.85
CA ILE A 272 -5.63 -5.64 9.16
C ILE A 272 -7.03 -5.41 8.58
N LYS A 273 -7.58 -4.20 8.66
CA LYS A 273 -8.88 -3.91 8.04
C LYS A 273 -8.83 -4.02 6.51
N LEU A 274 -7.72 -3.63 5.86
CA LEU A 274 -7.55 -3.82 4.42
C LEU A 274 -7.38 -5.30 4.04
N ARG A 275 -6.48 -6.02 4.72
CA ARG A 275 -6.07 -7.39 4.35
C ARG A 275 -7.08 -8.46 4.76
N ARG A 276 -7.65 -8.35 5.98
CA ARG A 276 -8.52 -9.37 6.62
C ARG A 276 -9.99 -8.94 6.75
N ASN A 277 -10.34 -7.74 6.27
CA ASN A 277 -11.70 -7.16 6.26
C ASN A 277 -12.51 -7.21 7.59
N LEU A 278 -11.86 -7.35 8.75
CA LEU A 278 -12.53 -7.52 10.05
C LEU A 278 -13.56 -6.42 10.33
N ALA A 279 -14.64 -6.76 11.04
CA ALA A 279 -15.69 -5.80 11.39
C ALA A 279 -15.11 -4.66 12.25
N MET A 280 -15.66 -3.44 12.16
CA MET A 280 -15.15 -2.32 12.98
C MET A 280 -15.45 -2.55 14.47
N GLU A 281 -16.47 -3.35 14.74
CA GLU A 281 -16.93 -3.90 16.02
C GLU A 281 -15.92 -4.92 16.58
N ASP A 282 -15.51 -5.89 15.77
CA ASP A 282 -14.51 -6.90 16.12
C ASP A 282 -13.13 -6.26 16.40
N LEU A 283 -12.72 -5.28 15.58
CA LEU A 283 -11.54 -4.47 15.84
C LEU A 283 -11.68 -3.63 17.13
N ALA A 284 -12.86 -3.08 17.42
CA ALA A 284 -13.09 -2.30 18.64
C ALA A 284 -12.91 -3.17 19.90
N TYR A 285 -13.43 -4.40 19.88
CA TYR A 285 -13.23 -5.37 20.98
C TYR A 285 -11.77 -5.81 21.11
N ARG A 286 -11.06 -6.06 20.00
CA ARG A 286 -9.64 -6.49 20.01
C ARG A 286 -8.66 -5.45 20.56
N TYR A 287 -9.02 -4.16 20.49
CA TYR A 287 -8.15 -3.04 20.86
C TYR A 287 -8.67 -2.21 22.06
N ASP A 288 -9.63 -2.73 22.85
CA ASP A 288 -10.24 -2.06 24.02
C ASP A 288 -10.64 -0.59 23.74
N THR A 289 -11.40 -0.40 22.65
CA THR A 289 -11.72 0.90 22.09
C THR A 289 -13.14 0.94 21.52
N THR A 290 -13.59 2.11 21.04
CA THR A 290 -14.93 2.27 20.47
C THR A 290 -14.92 2.16 18.95
N VAL A 291 -16.02 1.66 18.37
CA VAL A 291 -16.23 1.62 16.90
C VAL A 291 -16.02 3.01 16.26
N SER A 292 -16.40 4.08 16.97
CA SER A 292 -16.14 5.47 16.55
C SER A 292 -14.65 5.79 16.46
N GLN A 293 -13.84 5.33 17.43
CA GLN A 293 -12.38 5.51 17.40
C GLN A 293 -11.74 4.65 16.30
N VAL A 294 -12.09 3.36 16.18
CA VAL A 294 -11.62 2.49 15.07
C VAL A 294 -11.88 3.15 13.72
N THR A 295 -13.12 3.61 13.49
CA THR A 295 -13.52 4.24 12.22
C THR A 295 -12.74 5.51 11.93
N LYS A 296 -12.47 6.35 12.95
CA LYS A 296 -11.65 7.58 12.81
C LYS A 296 -10.18 7.24 12.51
N ILE A 297 -9.63 6.25 13.22
CA ILE A 297 -8.24 5.81 13.06
C ILE A 297 -8.03 5.23 11.65
N PHE A 298 -8.91 4.34 11.20
CA PHE A 298 -8.88 3.75 9.85
C PHE A 298 -8.88 4.82 8.75
N HIS A 299 -9.82 5.77 8.77
CA HIS A 299 -9.89 6.80 7.73
C HIS A 299 -8.69 7.75 7.74
N ARG A 300 -8.15 8.09 8.93
CA ARG A 300 -6.93 8.91 9.05
C ARG A 300 -5.72 8.19 8.47
N TRP A 301 -5.49 6.93 8.86
CA TRP A 301 -4.35 6.15 8.40
C TRP A 301 -4.45 5.77 6.93
N LEU A 302 -5.65 5.47 6.42
CA LEU A 302 -5.89 5.29 4.98
C LEU A 302 -5.55 6.56 4.17
N GLN A 303 -5.90 7.76 4.69
CA GLN A 303 -5.52 9.02 4.04
C GLN A 303 -4.01 9.29 4.12
N ALA A 304 -3.35 8.92 5.22
CA ALA A 304 -1.89 9.01 5.37
C ALA A 304 -1.15 8.07 4.40
N LEU A 305 -1.57 6.80 4.35
CA LEU A 305 -1.08 5.79 3.39
C LEU A 305 -1.27 6.25 1.94
N TYR A 306 -2.45 6.80 1.61
CA TYR A 306 -2.73 7.31 0.26
C TYR A 306 -1.79 8.46 -0.15
N ILE A 307 -1.46 9.37 0.76
CA ILE A 307 -0.52 10.47 0.47
C ILE A 307 0.91 9.94 0.34
N ALA A 308 1.36 9.13 1.30
CA ALA A 308 2.76 8.75 1.42
C ALA A 308 3.19 7.70 0.38
N VAL A 309 2.40 6.63 0.22
CA VAL A 309 2.76 5.50 -0.67
C VAL A 309 1.92 5.41 -1.93
N GLY A 310 0.96 6.32 -2.15
CA GLY A 310 0.24 6.41 -3.42
C GLY A 310 1.16 6.64 -4.63
N GLY A 311 2.32 7.28 -4.41
CA GLY A 311 3.38 7.43 -5.41
C GLY A 311 4.02 6.12 -5.89
N LEU A 312 3.83 4.99 -5.19
CA LEU A 312 4.31 3.68 -5.67
C LEU A 312 3.43 3.09 -6.78
N VAL A 313 2.22 3.62 -7.00
CA VAL A 313 1.39 3.32 -8.18
C VAL A 313 1.64 4.38 -9.25
N MET A 314 2.91 4.52 -9.64
CA MET A 314 3.34 5.49 -10.65
C MET A 314 3.43 4.88 -12.05
N TRP A 315 3.05 5.67 -13.04
CA TRP A 315 3.38 5.38 -14.43
C TRP A 315 4.90 5.55 -14.60
N PRO A 316 5.64 4.55 -15.08
CA PRO A 316 7.08 4.68 -15.27
C PRO A 316 7.36 5.72 -16.34
N GLU A 317 8.39 6.54 -16.14
CA GLU A 317 8.86 7.49 -17.13
C GLU A 317 9.78 6.78 -18.13
N SER A 318 10.82 6.12 -17.64
CA SER A 318 11.75 5.31 -18.44
C SER A 318 11.07 4.11 -19.11
N ASP A 319 11.67 3.64 -20.20
CA ASP A 319 11.35 2.37 -20.88
C ASP A 319 12.34 1.26 -20.47
N GLU A 320 13.39 1.61 -19.71
CA GLU A 320 14.43 0.69 -19.24
C GLU A 320 13.92 -0.11 -18.05
N MET A 321 13.79 -1.42 -18.25
CA MET A 321 13.18 -2.36 -17.32
C MET A 321 13.71 -3.75 -17.64
N GLU A 322 14.00 -4.53 -16.60
CA GLU A 322 14.46 -5.90 -16.73
C GLU A 322 13.24 -6.77 -17.11
N LEU A 323 13.06 -6.98 -18.43
CA LEU A 323 11.91 -7.69 -18.99
C LEU A 323 11.96 -9.18 -18.66
N THR A 324 10.87 -9.69 -18.09
CA THR A 324 10.68 -11.13 -17.86
C THR A 324 10.54 -11.88 -19.19
N GLU A 325 10.87 -13.18 -19.20
CA GLU A 325 11.06 -14.00 -20.41
C GLU A 325 9.93 -13.83 -21.45
N VAL A 326 8.68 -13.79 -20.98
CA VAL A 326 7.47 -13.64 -21.82
C VAL A 326 7.48 -12.36 -22.66
N PHE A 327 8.14 -11.29 -22.21
CA PHE A 327 8.22 -10.00 -22.90
C PHE A 327 9.54 -9.78 -23.66
N GLN A 328 10.49 -10.72 -23.61
CA GLN A 328 11.76 -10.57 -24.33
C GLN A 328 11.61 -10.79 -25.85
N ASN A 329 10.56 -11.46 -26.30
CA ASN A 329 10.23 -11.64 -27.73
C ASN A 329 9.93 -10.29 -28.42
N ASP A 330 10.43 -10.09 -29.65
CA ASP A 330 10.26 -8.86 -30.46
C ASP A 330 8.82 -8.33 -30.55
N SER A 331 7.83 -9.21 -30.53
CA SER A 331 6.41 -8.85 -30.59
C SER A 331 5.91 -8.19 -29.31
N LEU A 332 6.45 -8.59 -28.15
CA LEU A 332 6.01 -8.18 -26.82
C LEU A 332 6.98 -7.22 -26.13
N ARG A 333 8.23 -7.12 -26.61
CA ARG A 333 9.28 -6.20 -26.10
C ARG A 333 8.92 -4.72 -26.17
N LYS A 334 7.89 -4.35 -26.96
CA LYS A 334 7.36 -2.98 -27.06
C LYS A 334 6.11 -2.73 -26.22
N VAL A 335 5.64 -3.71 -25.44
CA VAL A 335 4.51 -3.55 -24.54
C VAL A 335 4.92 -2.66 -23.37
N ARG A 336 4.33 -1.46 -23.28
CA ARG A 336 4.51 -0.54 -22.16
C ARG A 336 3.66 -0.96 -20.96
N CYS A 337 2.42 -1.37 -21.20
CA CYS A 337 1.55 -1.88 -20.14
C CYS A 337 0.56 -2.94 -20.63
N ILE A 338 0.06 -3.71 -19.68
CA ILE A 338 -1.03 -4.67 -19.86
C ILE A 338 -2.23 -4.14 -19.08
N ILE A 339 -3.39 -4.03 -19.73
CA ILE A 339 -4.60 -3.48 -19.12
C ILE A 339 -5.71 -4.52 -19.00
N ASP A 340 -6.45 -4.46 -17.89
CA ASP A 340 -7.69 -5.20 -17.68
C ASP A 340 -8.60 -4.49 -16.67
N CYS A 341 -9.91 -4.76 -16.76
CA CYS A 341 -10.93 -4.19 -15.88
C CYS A 341 -11.36 -5.21 -14.82
N THR A 342 -11.53 -4.75 -13.59
CA THR A 342 -11.95 -5.62 -12.48
C THR A 342 -13.09 -4.98 -11.68
N GLU A 343 -14.16 -5.73 -11.42
CA GLU A 343 -15.27 -5.26 -10.59
C GLU A 343 -15.19 -5.75 -9.14
N ILE A 344 -15.62 -4.88 -8.23
CA ILE A 344 -15.71 -5.08 -6.78
C ILE A 344 -17.18 -4.94 -6.39
N PHE A 345 -17.67 -5.81 -5.50
CA PHE A 345 -19.06 -5.77 -5.04
C PHE A 345 -19.32 -4.57 -4.13
N ILE A 346 -20.49 -3.94 -4.29
CA ILE A 346 -20.93 -2.84 -3.43
C ILE A 346 -22.36 -3.11 -2.94
N GLU A 347 -22.69 -2.59 -1.77
CA GLU A 347 -24.06 -2.55 -1.26
C GLU A 347 -25.04 -1.95 -2.30
N ARG A 348 -26.29 -2.43 -2.31
CA ARG A 348 -27.33 -1.98 -3.24
C ARG A 348 -27.70 -0.50 -2.97
N PRO A 349 -27.48 0.45 -3.90
CA PRO A 349 -27.85 1.83 -3.69
C PRO A 349 -29.36 2.01 -3.47
N SER A 350 -29.74 2.87 -2.53
CA SER A 350 -31.14 3.28 -2.31
C SER A 350 -31.67 4.06 -3.51
N ILE A 351 -30.90 5.05 -3.99
CA ILE A 351 -31.21 5.90 -5.15
C ILE A 351 -31.27 5.06 -6.44
N LEU A 352 -32.42 5.05 -7.11
CA LEU A 352 -32.68 4.24 -8.30
C LEU A 352 -31.69 4.51 -9.45
N LYS A 353 -31.33 5.78 -9.70
CA LYS A 353 -30.34 6.16 -10.73
C LYS A 353 -28.97 5.56 -10.46
N ALA A 354 -28.44 5.73 -9.25
CA ALA A 354 -27.16 5.15 -8.84
C ALA A 354 -27.18 3.60 -8.88
N ARG A 355 -28.31 2.99 -8.48
CA ARG A 355 -28.54 1.54 -8.58
C ARG A 355 -28.46 1.06 -10.04
N ALA A 356 -29.12 1.76 -10.97
CA ALA A 356 -29.13 1.39 -12.40
C ALA A 356 -27.77 1.61 -13.11
N GLN A 357 -26.94 2.53 -12.59
CA GLN A 357 -25.57 2.80 -13.08
C GLN A 357 -24.51 1.83 -12.54
N THR A 358 -24.74 1.25 -11.35
CA THR A 358 -23.81 0.31 -10.69
C THR A 358 -24.22 -1.16 -10.85
N TYR A 359 -25.44 -1.45 -11.30
CA TYR A 359 -25.91 -2.83 -11.50
C TYR A 359 -25.22 -3.48 -12.71
N PHE A 360 -24.49 -4.57 -12.46
CA PHE A 360 -23.78 -5.33 -13.48
C PHE A 360 -24.52 -6.64 -13.77
N ASN A 361 -25.20 -6.69 -14.91
CA ASN A 361 -26.11 -7.78 -15.30
C ASN A 361 -25.51 -9.18 -15.15
N TYR A 362 -24.23 -9.35 -15.52
CA TYR A 362 -23.55 -10.65 -15.50
C TYR A 362 -23.40 -11.23 -14.08
N LYS A 363 -22.97 -10.40 -13.11
CA LYS A 363 -22.88 -10.80 -11.69
C LYS A 363 -24.20 -10.61 -10.92
N ARG A 364 -25.26 -10.12 -11.57
CA ARG A 364 -26.59 -9.80 -11.00
C ARG A 364 -26.56 -8.90 -9.74
N HIS A 365 -25.48 -8.14 -9.53
CA HIS A 365 -25.23 -7.39 -8.30
C HIS A 365 -24.82 -5.94 -8.61
N ASN A 366 -24.91 -5.06 -7.61
CA ASN A 366 -24.31 -3.73 -7.68
C ASN A 366 -22.78 -3.84 -7.48
N THR A 367 -22.02 -3.16 -8.34
CA THR A 367 -20.56 -3.18 -8.35
C THR A 367 -19.98 -1.82 -8.72
N VAL A 368 -18.73 -1.57 -8.33
CA VAL A 368 -17.85 -0.60 -8.99
C VAL A 368 -16.83 -1.35 -9.86
N LYS A 369 -16.34 -0.69 -10.90
CA LYS A 369 -15.30 -1.19 -11.82
C LYS A 369 -14.12 -0.23 -11.84
N VAL A 370 -12.91 -0.78 -11.85
CA VAL A 370 -11.64 -0.07 -12.01
C VAL A 370 -10.84 -0.69 -13.15
N LEU A 371 -10.21 0.16 -13.96
CA LEU A 371 -9.21 -0.23 -14.96
C LEU A 371 -7.84 -0.26 -14.27
N VAL A 372 -7.16 -1.40 -14.38
CA VAL A 372 -5.81 -1.63 -13.86
C VAL A 372 -4.84 -1.68 -15.03
N ALA A 373 -3.69 -1.02 -14.93
CA ALA A 373 -2.55 -1.29 -15.81
C ALA A 373 -1.35 -1.78 -15.01
N ILE A 374 -0.68 -2.80 -15.52
CA ILE A 374 0.59 -3.30 -14.98
C ILE A 374 1.73 -3.11 -15.99
N SER A 375 2.95 -3.04 -15.48
CA SER A 375 4.16 -3.18 -16.29
C SER A 375 4.36 -4.65 -16.75
N PRO A 376 5.17 -4.89 -17.80
CA PRO A 376 5.82 -6.18 -18.08
C PRO A 376 6.63 -6.84 -16.94
N THR A 377 6.88 -6.16 -15.82
CA THR A 377 7.44 -6.75 -14.57
C THR A 377 6.37 -7.07 -13.53
N GLY A 378 5.09 -6.79 -13.81
CA GLY A 378 3.98 -7.10 -12.91
C GLY A 378 3.72 -6.06 -11.81
N ALA A 379 4.40 -4.91 -11.84
CA ALA A 379 4.09 -3.79 -10.94
C ALA A 379 2.80 -3.08 -11.39
N VAL A 380 1.96 -2.67 -10.44
CA VAL A 380 0.75 -1.85 -10.67
C VAL A 380 1.20 -0.42 -10.97
N ILE A 381 1.05 0.05 -12.20
CA ILE A 381 1.53 1.36 -12.66
C ILE A 381 0.41 2.36 -12.98
N PHE A 382 -0.84 1.90 -12.97
CA PHE A 382 -2.02 2.75 -13.12
C PHE A 382 -3.26 2.08 -12.52
N LEU A 383 -4.08 2.88 -11.85
CA LEU A 383 -5.43 2.53 -11.42
C LEU A 383 -6.36 3.69 -11.81
N SER A 384 -7.48 3.41 -12.47
CA SER A 384 -8.49 4.45 -12.71
C SER A 384 -9.25 4.80 -11.43
N PRO A 385 -9.90 5.97 -11.36
CA PRO A 385 -11.00 6.17 -10.43
C PRO A 385 -12.09 5.08 -10.59
N CYS A 386 -12.88 4.84 -9.54
CA CYS A 386 -13.97 3.89 -9.53
C CYS A 386 -15.16 4.37 -10.39
N TRP A 387 -15.58 3.53 -11.34
CA TRP A 387 -16.78 3.72 -12.14
C TRP A 387 -17.90 2.80 -11.67
N GLY A 388 -19.16 3.10 -12.03
CA GLY A 388 -20.25 2.14 -11.81
C GLY A 388 -20.09 0.92 -12.72
N GLY A 389 -20.30 -0.29 -12.21
CA GLY A 389 -19.98 -1.54 -12.92
C GLY A 389 -20.71 -1.80 -14.24
N ARG A 390 -21.70 -0.97 -14.61
CA ARG A 390 -22.33 -0.99 -15.94
C ARG A 390 -21.54 -0.24 -17.03
N VAL A 391 -20.57 0.60 -16.65
CA VAL A 391 -19.74 1.35 -17.60
C VAL A 391 -18.82 0.37 -18.36
N SER A 392 -18.69 0.56 -19.68
CA SER A 392 -17.89 -0.31 -20.54
C SER A 392 -16.40 0.01 -20.44
N ASP A 393 -15.58 -0.99 -20.72
CA ASP A 393 -14.13 -0.93 -20.49
C ASP A 393 -13.45 0.10 -21.43
N ARG A 394 -13.97 0.25 -22.65
CA ARG A 394 -13.63 1.35 -23.57
C ARG A 394 -13.95 2.73 -22.97
N GLU A 395 -15.13 2.93 -22.39
CA GLU A 395 -15.54 4.22 -21.82
C GLU A 395 -14.70 4.59 -20.59
N ILE A 396 -14.34 3.61 -19.76
CA ILE A 396 -13.38 3.80 -18.66
C ILE A 396 -12.00 4.16 -19.23
N THR A 397 -11.49 3.40 -20.19
CA THR A 397 -10.17 3.64 -20.79
C THR A 397 -10.05 5.06 -21.36
N LEU A 398 -11.06 5.51 -22.12
CA LEU A 398 -11.14 6.85 -22.71
C LEU A 398 -11.23 8.00 -21.70
N LYS A 399 -11.66 7.75 -20.46
CA LYS A 399 -11.93 8.80 -19.44
C LYS A 399 -11.14 8.64 -18.14
N SER A 400 -10.32 7.61 -18.04
CA SER A 400 -9.51 7.30 -16.85
C SER A 400 -8.27 8.20 -16.69
N GLY A 401 -7.78 8.78 -17.78
CA GLY A 401 -6.47 9.45 -17.84
C GLY A 401 -5.32 8.56 -18.34
N LEU A 402 -5.58 7.32 -18.75
CA LEU A 402 -4.55 6.39 -19.25
C LEU A 402 -3.96 6.87 -20.59
N LEU A 403 -4.78 7.28 -21.55
CA LEU A 403 -4.34 7.65 -22.90
C LEU A 403 -3.44 8.89 -22.92
N GLU A 404 -3.48 9.70 -21.87
CA GLU A 404 -2.68 10.91 -21.66
C GLU A 404 -1.27 10.60 -21.13
N LYS A 405 -1.04 9.36 -20.65
CA LYS A 405 0.25 8.82 -20.22
C LYS A 405 1.07 8.18 -21.36
N LEU A 406 0.43 7.84 -22.47
CA LEU A 406 1.05 7.11 -23.60
C LEU A 406 1.92 8.00 -24.49
N LEU A 407 2.96 7.39 -25.04
CA LEU A 407 3.98 7.98 -25.92
C LEU A 407 4.00 7.28 -27.31
N PRO A 408 4.67 7.84 -28.33
CA PRO A 408 4.77 7.20 -29.65
C PRO A 408 5.42 5.82 -29.57
N GLY A 409 4.81 4.83 -30.21
CA GLY A 409 5.36 3.48 -30.28
C GLY A 409 5.11 2.61 -29.03
N ASP A 410 4.56 3.18 -27.95
CA ASP A 410 4.04 2.39 -26.82
C ASP A 410 3.03 1.37 -27.36
N THR A 411 3.23 0.10 -27.06
CA THR A 411 2.21 -0.93 -27.29
C THR A 411 1.47 -1.22 -25.98
N VAL A 412 0.16 -1.32 -26.01
CA VAL A 412 -0.65 -1.70 -24.85
C VAL A 412 -1.36 -3.01 -25.13
N LEU A 413 -1.16 -3.99 -24.26
CA LEU A 413 -1.77 -5.31 -24.36
C LEU A 413 -3.10 -5.33 -23.59
N ALA A 414 -4.18 -5.78 -24.22
CA ALA A 414 -5.51 -5.82 -23.61
C ALA A 414 -6.27 -7.10 -24.01
N ASP A 415 -7.42 -7.35 -23.36
CA ASP A 415 -8.37 -8.36 -23.85
C ASP A 415 -9.15 -7.88 -25.09
N ARG A 416 -9.76 -8.83 -25.83
CA ARG A 416 -10.65 -8.59 -26.97
C ARG A 416 -11.79 -7.60 -26.68
N GLY A 417 -12.22 -7.41 -25.44
CA GLY A 417 -13.22 -6.40 -25.07
C GLY A 417 -12.82 -4.95 -25.40
N PHE A 418 -11.52 -4.65 -25.50
CA PHE A 418 -11.00 -3.30 -25.73
C PHE A 418 -10.95 -2.94 -27.23
N THR A 419 -12.10 -2.88 -27.90
CA THR A 419 -12.18 -2.50 -29.32
C THR A 419 -12.07 -0.98 -29.51
N MET A 420 -10.84 -0.45 -29.46
CA MET A 420 -10.55 0.99 -29.54
C MET A 420 -9.17 1.30 -30.18
N GLU A 421 -8.87 0.63 -31.29
CA GLU A 421 -7.57 0.71 -32.00
C GLU A 421 -7.28 2.12 -32.56
N GLU A 422 -8.32 2.84 -33.00
CA GLU A 422 -8.19 4.21 -33.52
C GLU A 422 -7.78 5.20 -32.43
N GLU A 423 -8.34 5.08 -31.22
CA GLU A 423 -8.11 6.02 -30.13
C GLU A 423 -6.70 5.89 -29.53
N PHE A 424 -6.12 4.70 -29.53
CA PHE A 424 -4.69 4.50 -29.28
C PHE A 424 -3.83 5.04 -30.43
N SER A 425 -4.23 4.79 -31.69
CA SER A 425 -3.52 5.28 -32.88
C SER A 425 -3.45 6.80 -32.94
N PHE A 426 -4.49 7.52 -32.50
CA PHE A 426 -4.48 8.99 -32.38
C PHE A 426 -3.50 9.53 -31.31
N ARG A 427 -3.07 8.69 -30.36
CA ARG A 427 -1.97 8.99 -29.41
C ARG A 427 -0.59 8.57 -29.94
N GLY A 428 -0.52 7.92 -31.10
CA GLY A 428 0.71 7.31 -31.63
C GLY A 428 1.08 5.97 -30.98
N ALA A 429 0.21 5.43 -30.14
CA ALA A 429 0.36 4.14 -29.47
C ALA A 429 -0.33 3.02 -30.27
N LYS A 430 0.09 1.78 -30.05
CA LYS A 430 -0.53 0.58 -30.66
C LYS A 430 -1.35 -0.17 -29.61
N LEU A 431 -2.61 -0.43 -29.90
CA LEU A 431 -3.40 -1.39 -29.12
C LEU A 431 -3.14 -2.82 -29.65
N MET A 432 -2.88 -3.76 -28.75
CA MET A 432 -2.63 -5.16 -29.05
C MET A 432 -3.68 -6.02 -28.35
N ILE A 433 -4.53 -6.68 -29.16
CA ILE A 433 -5.61 -7.56 -28.69
C ILE A 433 -5.63 -8.87 -29.50
N PRO A 434 -5.99 -10.03 -28.90
CA PRO A 434 -5.97 -11.32 -29.59
C PRO A 434 -6.90 -11.37 -30.81
N ALA A 435 -6.48 -12.03 -31.88
CA ALA A 435 -7.16 -11.99 -33.18
C ALA A 435 -8.62 -12.45 -33.11
N PHE A 436 -9.50 -11.78 -33.88
CA PHE A 436 -10.91 -12.12 -34.04
C PHE A 436 -11.13 -12.93 -35.32
N THR A 437 -11.99 -13.95 -35.29
CA THR A 437 -12.32 -14.76 -36.49
C THR A 437 -13.03 -13.95 -37.59
N LYS A 438 -13.61 -12.78 -37.30
CA LYS A 438 -14.24 -11.81 -38.24
C LYS A 438 -14.96 -12.49 -39.43
N ARG A 439 -15.98 -13.32 -39.15
CA ARG A 439 -16.80 -14.10 -40.11
C ARG A 439 -16.06 -15.20 -40.91
N ARG A 440 -14.74 -15.40 -40.74
CA ARG A 440 -14.02 -16.58 -41.24
C ARG A 440 -14.37 -17.81 -40.39
N LYS A 441 -14.25 -19.02 -40.97
CA LYS A 441 -14.45 -20.29 -40.23
C LYS A 441 -13.34 -20.56 -39.20
N GLN A 442 -12.11 -20.10 -39.46
CA GLN A 442 -10.94 -20.31 -38.61
C GLN A 442 -9.97 -19.13 -38.73
N LEU A 443 -9.09 -18.96 -37.75
CA LEU A 443 -7.89 -18.12 -37.83
C LEU A 443 -6.75 -18.90 -38.52
N SER A 444 -5.83 -18.19 -39.17
CA SER A 444 -4.59 -18.80 -39.66
C SER A 444 -3.69 -19.28 -38.51
N ALA A 445 -2.81 -20.25 -38.78
CA ALA A 445 -1.88 -20.77 -37.77
C ALA A 445 -1.01 -19.67 -37.12
N LYS A 446 -0.63 -18.65 -37.90
CA LYS A 446 0.10 -17.47 -37.40
C LYS A 446 -0.76 -16.61 -36.46
N GLU A 447 -1.98 -16.24 -36.86
CA GLU A 447 -2.91 -15.48 -36.00
C GLU A 447 -3.26 -16.25 -34.70
N VAL A 448 -3.29 -17.59 -34.75
CA VAL A 448 -3.48 -18.45 -33.56
C VAL A 448 -2.26 -18.39 -32.64
N GLU A 449 -1.04 -18.51 -33.14
CA GLU A 449 0.15 -18.50 -32.28
C GLU A 449 0.46 -17.11 -31.72
N GLU A 450 0.30 -16.04 -32.51
CA GLU A 450 0.34 -14.66 -32.01
C GLU A 450 -0.71 -14.44 -30.90
N SER A 451 -1.92 -14.99 -31.05
CA SER A 451 -2.95 -14.94 -30.00
C SER A 451 -2.58 -15.75 -28.77
N ARG A 452 -1.88 -16.88 -28.90
CA ARG A 452 -1.36 -17.66 -27.76
C ARG A 452 -0.30 -16.88 -26.97
N PHE A 453 0.64 -16.23 -27.65
CA PHE A 453 1.62 -15.35 -26.98
C PHE A 453 0.95 -14.17 -26.28
N MET A 454 0.00 -13.49 -26.93
CA MET A 454 -0.80 -12.44 -26.30
C MET A 454 -1.56 -12.95 -25.06
N SER A 455 -2.18 -14.13 -25.12
CA SER A 455 -2.90 -14.71 -23.98
C SER A 455 -1.96 -15.13 -22.83
N ARG A 456 -0.76 -15.65 -23.12
CA ARG A 456 0.27 -15.94 -22.12
C ARG A 456 0.69 -14.67 -21.39
N ALA A 457 1.00 -13.60 -22.12
CA ALA A 457 1.35 -12.30 -21.53
C ALA A 457 0.18 -11.68 -20.73
N ARG A 458 -1.06 -11.80 -21.22
CA ARG A 458 -2.25 -11.23 -20.56
C ARG A 458 -2.57 -11.89 -19.20
N ILE A 459 -2.21 -13.16 -18.97
CA ILE A 459 -2.46 -13.83 -17.67
C ILE A 459 -1.79 -13.09 -16.49
N HIS A 460 -0.76 -12.28 -16.77
CA HIS A 460 -0.02 -11.55 -15.75
C HIS A 460 -0.84 -10.42 -15.12
N VAL A 461 -1.69 -9.71 -15.87
CA VAL A 461 -2.58 -8.70 -15.27
C VAL A 461 -3.69 -9.35 -14.43
N GLU A 462 -4.20 -10.51 -14.86
CA GLU A 462 -5.15 -11.32 -14.07
C GLU A 462 -4.53 -11.77 -12.74
N ARG A 463 -3.26 -12.22 -12.74
CA ARG A 463 -2.53 -12.60 -11.51
C ARG A 463 -2.29 -11.42 -10.57
N VAL A 464 -1.96 -10.23 -11.08
CA VAL A 464 -1.80 -9.02 -10.25
C VAL A 464 -3.15 -8.54 -9.69
N ILE A 465 -4.21 -8.57 -10.50
CA ILE A 465 -5.58 -8.34 -10.03
C ILE A 465 -5.97 -9.37 -8.95
N GLY A 466 -5.47 -10.61 -9.06
CA GLY A 466 -5.51 -11.62 -8.00
C GLY A 466 -4.88 -11.11 -6.70
N ARG A 467 -3.59 -10.72 -6.71
CA ARG A 467 -2.91 -10.16 -5.52
C ARG A 467 -3.61 -8.93 -4.91
N ILE A 468 -4.15 -8.05 -5.75
CA ILE A 468 -4.97 -6.91 -5.31
C ILE A 468 -6.24 -7.43 -4.59
N LYS A 469 -6.88 -8.47 -5.13
CA LYS A 469 -8.08 -9.10 -4.53
C LYS A 469 -7.79 -10.06 -3.38
N ASP A 470 -6.56 -10.46 -3.12
CA ASP A 470 -6.19 -11.18 -1.89
C ASP A 470 -6.39 -10.31 -0.62
N PHE A 471 -6.60 -9.00 -0.79
CA PHE A 471 -7.09 -8.12 0.27
C PHE A 471 -8.61 -8.27 0.38
N GLU A 472 -9.06 -8.93 1.45
CA GLU A 472 -10.45 -9.38 1.62
C GLU A 472 -11.48 -8.22 1.64
N ILE A 473 -11.02 -6.97 1.85
CA ILE A 473 -11.85 -5.77 1.70
C ILE A 473 -12.38 -5.57 0.27
N LEU A 474 -11.70 -6.12 -0.74
CA LEU A 474 -12.09 -6.07 -2.16
C LEU A 474 -12.80 -7.35 -2.64
N GLN A 475 -12.85 -8.39 -1.82
CA GLN A 475 -13.65 -9.60 -2.08
C GLN A 475 -15.09 -9.45 -1.55
N GLY A 476 -15.22 -8.88 -0.36
CA GLY A 476 -16.52 -8.63 0.27
C GLY A 476 -17.31 -7.50 -0.41
N THR A 477 -18.58 -7.40 -0.05
CA THR A 477 -19.45 -6.30 -0.47
C THR A 477 -19.06 -5.02 0.26
N LEU A 478 -18.50 -4.04 -0.46
CA LEU A 478 -18.12 -2.74 0.11
C LEU A 478 -19.36 -1.92 0.54
N PRO A 479 -19.36 -1.35 1.75
CA PRO A 479 -20.39 -0.41 2.18
C PRO A 479 -20.47 0.86 1.33
N LEU A 480 -21.68 1.38 1.12
CA LEU A 480 -21.93 2.63 0.37
C LEU A 480 -21.26 3.86 0.98
N THR A 481 -20.78 3.78 2.23
CA THR A 481 -19.98 4.84 2.88
C THR A 481 -18.58 4.95 2.27
N LEU A 482 -17.98 3.85 1.80
CA LEU A 482 -16.65 3.84 1.20
C LEU A 482 -16.68 4.24 -0.29
N THR A 483 -17.82 4.06 -0.97
CA THR A 483 -17.98 4.33 -2.41
C THR A 483 -18.48 5.75 -2.71
N LYS A 484 -18.69 6.59 -1.69
CA LYS A 484 -19.09 8.00 -1.84
C LYS A 484 -17.86 8.89 -1.92
N ARG A 485 -17.95 9.98 -2.69
CA ARG A 485 -16.98 11.09 -2.60
C ARG A 485 -17.34 11.97 -1.39
N PRO A 486 -16.38 12.31 -0.51
CA PRO A 486 -16.54 13.43 0.41
C PRO A 486 -16.74 14.72 -0.39
N SER A 487 -17.51 15.67 0.14
CA SER A 487 -17.80 16.96 -0.53
C SER A 487 -16.55 17.84 -0.78
N CYS A 488 -15.42 17.51 -0.17
CA CYS A 488 -14.15 18.23 -0.25
C CYS A 488 -13.02 17.47 -0.97
N ASN A 489 -13.26 16.26 -1.50
CA ASN A 489 -12.22 15.45 -2.15
C ASN A 489 -12.61 15.06 -3.59
N THR A 490 -11.60 14.98 -4.45
CA THR A 490 -11.71 14.47 -5.82
C THR A 490 -11.95 12.95 -5.86
N GLU A 491 -11.39 12.20 -4.92
CA GLU A 491 -11.46 10.74 -4.85
C GLU A 491 -12.42 10.24 -3.75
N THR A 492 -12.98 9.05 -3.97
CA THR A 492 -13.71 8.27 -2.95
C THR A 492 -12.75 7.57 -1.98
N THR A 493 -13.29 7.03 -0.88
CA THR A 493 -12.51 6.14 0.01
C THR A 493 -12.11 4.84 -0.71
N CYS A 494 -12.93 4.35 -1.65
CA CYS A 494 -12.65 3.17 -2.47
C CYS A 494 -11.42 3.37 -3.39
N ASP A 495 -11.28 4.54 -4.01
CA ASP A 495 -10.11 4.91 -4.82
C ASP A 495 -8.82 4.88 -3.97
N LYS A 496 -8.90 5.37 -2.74
CA LYS A 496 -7.79 5.41 -1.78
C LYS A 496 -7.42 4.01 -1.30
N ILE A 497 -8.41 3.15 -1.02
CA ILE A 497 -8.22 1.73 -0.71
C ILE A 497 -7.49 1.01 -1.84
N LEU A 498 -7.94 1.20 -3.09
CA LEU A 498 -7.33 0.57 -4.27
C LEU A 498 -5.89 1.05 -4.50
N THR A 499 -5.64 2.36 -4.38
CA THR A 499 -4.31 2.94 -4.55
C THR A 499 -3.33 2.43 -3.50
N VAL A 500 -3.75 2.38 -2.23
CA VAL A 500 -2.92 1.85 -1.12
C VAL A 500 -2.68 0.35 -1.26
N ILE A 501 -3.67 -0.43 -1.70
CA ILE A 501 -3.48 -1.86 -1.97
C ILE A 501 -2.54 -2.08 -3.16
N GLY A 502 -2.67 -1.30 -4.24
CA GLY A 502 -1.73 -1.34 -5.38
C GLY A 502 -0.30 -1.02 -4.95
N ALA A 503 -0.11 -0.02 -4.09
CA ALA A 503 1.19 0.31 -3.51
C ALA A 503 1.76 -0.86 -2.67
N ILE A 504 0.96 -1.48 -1.81
CA ILE A 504 1.39 -2.64 -1.00
C ILE A 504 1.70 -3.86 -1.87
N VAL A 505 0.97 -4.07 -2.97
CA VAL A 505 1.27 -5.13 -3.96
C VAL A 505 2.63 -4.87 -4.63
N ASN A 506 3.00 -3.60 -4.88
CA ASN A 506 4.31 -3.21 -5.39
C ASN A 506 5.45 -3.27 -4.35
N MET A 507 5.13 -3.32 -3.04
CA MET A 507 6.12 -3.58 -1.97
C MET A 507 6.43 -5.07 -1.77
N ASN A 508 5.70 -5.97 -2.43
CA ASN A 508 5.94 -7.41 -2.36
C ASN A 508 6.85 -7.88 -3.51
N ASP A 509 7.48 -9.03 -3.31
CA ASP A 509 8.25 -9.79 -4.31
C ASP A 509 7.53 -9.79 -5.67
N PRO A 510 8.19 -9.56 -6.83
CA PRO A 510 7.55 -9.60 -8.14
C PRO A 510 6.70 -10.86 -8.40
N ILE A 511 5.74 -10.77 -9.31
CA ILE A 511 4.83 -11.87 -9.67
C ILE A 511 5.27 -12.62 -10.93
N LEU A 512 6.33 -12.13 -11.59
CA LEU A 512 6.90 -12.53 -12.87
C LEU A 512 8.40 -12.77 -12.72
#